data_AF-A0A1I5F316-F1
#
_entry.id   AF-A0A1I5F316-F1
#
_cell.length_a   1.000
_cell.length_b   1.000
_cell.length_c   1.000
_cell.angle_alpha   90.00
_cell.angle_beta   90.00
_cell.angle_gamma   90.00
#
_symmetry.space_group_name_H-M   'P 1'
#
loop_
_entity.id
_entity.type
_entity.pdbx_description
1 polymer ?
#
loop_
_entity_poly.entity_id
_entity_poly.type
_entity_poly.pdbx_seq_one_letter_code
_entity_poly.pdbx_strand_id
1 'polypeptide(L)'
;MSLFTEAHLKQVIFIAAIALLATAAARSQALVDPSKVAPEYREAAEKRRAEQIRQRECALRADLAKVLPRDRTDFLNHCLDAIAAKQ
;
A
#
# COMPACT_ATOMS: atom_id res chain seq x y z
N MET A 1 -43.77 -17.68 -1.81
CA MET A 1 -42.90 -16.48 -1.94
C MET A 1 -41.57 -16.58 -1.18
N SER A 2 -41.49 -17.29 -0.05
CA SER A 2 -40.35 -17.21 0.89
C SER A 2 -39.07 -17.99 0.51
N LEU A 3 -39.19 -19.06 -0.28
CA LEU A 3 -38.04 -19.87 -0.71
C LEU A 3 -37.19 -19.19 -1.80
N PHE A 4 -37.84 -18.40 -2.67
CA PHE A 4 -37.18 -17.69 -3.76
C PHE A 4 -36.29 -16.55 -3.23
N THR A 5 -36.77 -15.82 -2.22
CA THR A 5 -36.02 -14.75 -1.55
C THR A 5 -34.81 -15.27 -0.79
N GLU A 6 -34.86 -16.48 -0.22
CA GLU A 6 -33.74 -17.07 0.52
C GLU A 6 -32.60 -17.50 -0.41
N ALA A 7 -32.95 -18.09 -1.57
CA ALA A 7 -31.97 -18.47 -2.59
C ALA A 7 -31.26 -17.25 -3.19
N HIS A 8 -32.02 -16.19 -3.50
CA HIS A 8 -31.45 -14.93 -3.97
C HIS A 8 -30.59 -14.24 -2.91
N LEU A 9 -31.01 -14.24 -1.65
CA LEU A 9 -30.22 -13.67 -0.55
C LEU A 9 -28.87 -14.38 -0.39
N LYS A 10 -28.86 -15.72 -0.45
CA LYS A 10 -27.61 -16.51 -0.44
C LYS A 10 -26.72 -16.16 -1.63
N GLN A 11 -27.29 -16.07 -2.83
CA GLN A 11 -26.54 -15.67 -4.04
C GLN A 11 -25.93 -14.27 -3.90
N VAL A 12 -26.69 -13.30 -3.40
CA VAL A 12 -26.20 -11.93 -3.17
C VAL A 12 -25.06 -11.92 -2.15
N ILE A 13 -25.16 -12.69 -1.06
CA ILE A 13 -24.09 -12.82 -0.06
C ILE A 13 -22.82 -13.41 -0.68
N PHE A 14 -22.94 -14.47 -1.48
CA PHE A 14 -21.79 -15.07 -2.17
C PHE A 14 -21.11 -14.11 -3.14
N ILE A 15 -21.89 -13.39 -3.95
CA ILE A 15 -21.37 -12.40 -4.90
C ILE A 15 -20.68 -11.25 -4.15
N ALA A 16 -21.28 -10.74 -3.08
CA ALA A 16 -20.71 -9.68 -2.26
C ALA A 16 -19.38 -10.10 -1.61
N ALA A 17 -19.28 -11.34 -1.10
CA ALA A 17 -18.05 -11.87 -0.53
C ALA A 17 -16.92 -11.94 -1.57
N ILE A 18 -17.20 -12.46 -2.77
CA ILE A 18 -16.22 -12.53 -3.86
C ILE A 18 -15.77 -11.13 -4.30
N ALA A 19 -16.70 -10.20 -4.44
CA ALA A 19 -16.40 -8.81 -4.80
C ALA A 19 -15.49 -8.14 -3.75
N LEU A 20 -15.70 -8.41 -2.46
CA LEU A 20 -14.87 -7.85 -1.39
C LEU A 20 -13.42 -8.37 -1.45
N LEU A 21 -13.23 -9.68 -1.68
CA LEU A 21 -11.88 -10.26 -1.82
C LEU A 21 -11.10 -9.70 -3.02
N ALA A 22 -11.78 -9.37 -4.12
CA ALA A 22 -11.13 -8.82 -5.32
C ALA A 22 -10.52 -7.41 -5.12
N THR A 23 -10.88 -6.69 -4.06
CA THR A 23 -10.40 -5.32 -3.80
C THR A 23 -9.07 -5.24 -3.03
N ALA A 24 -8.50 -6.38 -2.60
CA ALA A 24 -7.31 -6.41 -1.76
C ALA A 24 -6.04 -5.79 -2.41
N ALA A 25 -5.97 -5.74 -3.74
CA ALA A 25 -4.79 -5.29 -4.47
C ALA A 25 -4.61 -3.75 -4.54
N ALA A 26 -5.46 -2.96 -3.87
CA ALA A 26 -5.50 -1.51 -4.09
C ALA A 26 -4.72 -0.65 -3.07
N ARG A 27 -4.07 -1.24 -2.03
CA ARG A 27 -3.58 -0.44 -0.88
C ARG A 27 -2.11 -0.57 -0.49
N SER A 28 -1.24 -0.93 -1.42
CA SER A 28 0.18 -0.58 -1.30
C SER A 28 0.78 -0.47 -2.70
N GLN A 29 1.54 0.59 -2.97
CA GLN A 29 2.36 0.62 -4.19
C GLN A 29 3.34 -0.54 -4.09
N ALA A 30 3.21 -1.52 -4.98
CA ALA A 30 4.15 -2.61 -5.08
C ALA A 30 5.55 -2.02 -5.32
N LEU A 31 6.57 -2.59 -4.67
CA LEU A 31 7.95 -2.12 -4.83
C LEU A 31 8.29 -2.22 -6.30
N VAL A 32 8.66 -1.10 -6.92
CA VAL A 32 8.96 -1.06 -8.36
C VAL A 32 10.09 -2.04 -8.65
N ASP A 33 9.79 -3.03 -9.50
CA ASP A 33 10.77 -3.95 -10.05
C ASP A 33 11.34 -3.33 -11.34
N PRO A 34 12.61 -2.88 -11.35
CA PRO A 34 13.21 -2.25 -12.52
C PRO A 34 13.29 -3.18 -13.73
N SER A 35 13.30 -4.50 -13.51
CA SER A 35 13.37 -5.49 -14.60
C SER A 35 12.08 -5.59 -15.41
N LYS A 36 10.94 -5.20 -14.82
CA LYS A 36 9.62 -5.17 -15.45
C LYS A 36 9.34 -3.88 -16.20
N VAL A 37 10.21 -2.87 -16.04
CA VAL A 37 10.13 -1.59 -16.72
C VAL A 37 10.97 -1.64 -18.00
N ALA A 38 10.47 -1.01 -19.07
CA ALA A 38 11.19 -0.92 -20.33
C ALA A 38 12.61 -0.35 -20.11
N PRO A 39 13.63 -0.82 -20.86
CA PRO A 39 15.03 -0.48 -20.62
C PRO A 39 15.32 1.02 -20.57
N GLU A 40 14.57 1.82 -21.33
CA GLU A 40 14.67 3.28 -21.36
C GLU A 40 14.28 3.96 -20.04
N TYR A 41 13.44 3.35 -19.20
CA TYR A 41 12.96 3.92 -17.94
C TYR A 41 13.54 3.22 -16.70
N ARG A 42 14.52 2.33 -16.86
CA ARG A 42 15.11 1.58 -15.74
C ARG A 42 15.77 2.48 -14.70
N GLU A 43 16.48 3.52 -15.13
CA GLU A 43 17.11 4.48 -14.22
C GLU A 43 16.07 5.24 -13.38
N ALA A 44 14.94 5.61 -13.99
CA ALA A 44 13.83 6.22 -13.29
C ALA A 44 13.15 5.23 -12.31
N ALA A 45 13.01 3.97 -12.71
CA ALA A 45 12.44 2.90 -11.89
C ALA A 45 13.31 2.61 -10.64
N GLU A 46 14.63 2.61 -10.79
CA GLU A 46 15.59 2.45 -9.69
C GLU A 46 15.51 3.62 -8.70
N LYS A 47 15.45 4.86 -9.21
CA LYS A 47 15.25 6.06 -8.37
C LYS A 47 13.96 5.99 -7.56
N ARG A 48 12.86 5.56 -8.19
CA ARG A 48 11.58 5.35 -7.49
C ARG A 48 11.64 4.22 -6.46
N ARG A 49 12.36 3.14 -6.76
CA ARG A 49 12.56 2.02 -5.83
C ARG A 49 13.32 2.47 -4.58
N ALA A 50 14.40 3.23 -4.76
CA ALA A 50 15.17 3.79 -3.65
C ALA A 50 14.29 4.68 -2.75
N GLU A 51 13.44 5.51 -3.35
CA GLU A 51 12.53 6.38 -2.60
C GLU A 51 11.43 5.59 -1.87
N GLN A 52 10.82 4.58 -2.50
CA GLN A 52 9.83 3.72 -1.83
C GLN A 52 10.43 2.94 -0.65
N ILE A 53 11.69 2.53 -0.74
CA ILE A 53 12.38 1.86 0.37
C ILE A 53 12.52 2.82 1.56
N ARG A 54 12.96 4.06 1.33
CA ARG A 54 13.09 5.08 2.39
C ARG A 54 11.77 5.35 3.10
N GLN A 55 10.70 5.52 2.32
CA GLN A 55 9.36 5.75 2.86
C GLN A 55 8.85 4.56 3.68
N ARG A 56 9.08 3.33 3.21
CA ARG A 56 8.73 2.11 3.96
C ARG A 56 9.53 1.98 5.25
N GLU A 57 10.82 2.29 5.23
CA GLU A 57 11.65 2.30 6.44
C GLU A 57 11.15 3.32 7.46
N CYS A 58 10.83 4.55 7.03
CA CYS A 58 10.25 5.56 7.92
C CYS A 58 8.87 5.17 8.45
N ALA A 59 8.02 4.55 7.63
CA ALA A 59 6.73 4.01 8.06
C ALA A 59 6.91 2.92 9.13
N LEU A 60 7.84 1.99 8.92
CA LEU A 60 8.15 0.95 9.90
C LEU A 60 8.65 1.53 11.22
N ARG A 61 9.51 2.57 11.16
CA ARG A 61 9.97 3.27 12.38
C ARG A 61 8.81 3.95 13.12
N ALA A 62 7.87 4.56 12.40
CA ALA A 62 6.68 5.17 12.99
C ALA A 62 5.78 4.12 13.68
N ASP A 63 5.62 2.95 13.06
CA ASP A 63 4.86 1.83 13.63
C ASP A 63 5.53 1.27 14.89
N LEU A 64 6.86 1.08 14.86
CA LEU A 64 7.63 0.62 16.02
C LEU A 64 7.59 1.62 17.18
N ALA A 65 7.64 2.92 16.87
CA ALA A 65 7.51 3.99 17.86
C ALA A 65 6.06 4.23 18.33
N LYS A 66 5.08 3.49 17.77
CA LYS A 66 3.65 3.63 18.07
C LYS A 66 3.17 5.09 18.01
N VAL A 67 3.66 5.82 17.00
CA VAL A 67 3.30 7.22 16.80
C VAL A 67 1.80 7.32 16.58
N LEU A 68 1.14 8.22 17.31
CA LEU A 68 -0.29 8.43 17.16
C LEU A 68 -0.61 8.87 15.72
N PRO A 69 -1.78 8.52 15.17
CA PRO A 69 -2.16 8.93 13.82
C PRO A 69 -2.06 10.44 13.57
N ARG A 70 -2.29 11.26 14.60
CA ARG A 70 -2.15 12.72 14.57
C ARG A 70 -0.70 13.16 14.27
N ASP A 71 0.28 12.52 14.92
CA ASP A 71 1.69 12.94 14.87
C ASP A 71 2.48 12.16 13.80
N ARG A 72 1.83 11.19 13.16
CA ARG A 72 2.47 10.28 12.20
C ARG A 72 3.04 11.02 11.00
N THR A 73 2.33 12.01 10.47
CA THR A 73 2.80 12.78 9.31
C THR A 73 4.07 13.58 9.65
N ASP A 74 4.09 14.24 10.80
CA ASP A 74 5.25 15.03 11.25
C ASP A 74 6.46 14.13 11.50
N PHE A 75 6.25 12.97 12.12
CA PHE A 75 7.30 11.97 12.30
C PHE A 75 7.87 11.47 10.98
N LEU A 76 7.01 11.18 9.99
CA LEU A 76 7.43 10.71 8.68
C LEU A 76 8.26 11.77 7.94
N ASN A 77 7.83 13.03 7.96
CA ASN A 77 8.58 14.14 7.34
C ASN A 77 9.97 14.27 7.96
N HIS A 78 10.05 14.32 9.29
CA HIS A 78 11.34 14.39 9.98
C HIS A 78 12.24 13.18 9.71
N CYS A 79 11.66 11.97 9.63
CA CYS A 79 12.42 10.78 9.28
C CYS A 79 12.99 10.84 7.86
N LEU A 80 12.18 11.28 6.89
CA LEU A 80 12.61 11.43 5.50
C LEU A 80 13.69 12.51 5.36
N ASP A 81 13.51 13.66 6.00
CA ASP A 81 14.50 14.74 6.02
C ASP A 81 15.82 14.28 6.64
N ALA A 82 15.77 13.53 7.74
CA ALA A 82 16.97 12.99 8.39
C ALA A 82 17.69 11.94 7.53
N ILE A 83 16.98 11.20 6.68
CA ILE A 83 17.59 10.27 5.72
C ILE A 83 18.18 11.03 4.52
N ALA A 84 17.50 12.08 4.05
CA ALA A 84 17.99 12.93 2.97
C ALA A 84 19.27 13.68 3.38
N ALA A 85 19.34 14.18 4.62
CA ALA A 85 20.52 14.87 5.15
C ALA A 85 21.75 13.97 5.40
N LYS A 86 21.58 12.64 5.34
CA LYS A 86 22.67 11.66 5.49
C LYS A 86 23.30 11.21 4.17
N GLN A 87 22.79 11.68 3.03
CA GLN A 87 23.33 11.44 1.70
C GLN A 87 24.19 12.60 1.24
#